data_AF-A0A172Z1J1-F1
#
_entry.id   AF-A0A172Z1J1-F1
#
_cell.length_a   1.000
_cell.length_b   1.000
_cell.length_c   1.000
_cell.angle_alpha   90.00
_cell.angle_beta   90.00
_cell.angle_gamma   90.00
#
_symmetry.space_group_name_H-M   'P 1'
#
loop_
_entity.id
_entity.type
_entity.pdbx_description
1 polymer ?
#
loop_
_entity_poly.entity_id
_entity_poly.type
_entity_poly.pdbx_seq_one_letter_code
_entity_poly.pdbx_strand_id
1 'polypeptide(L)'
;MPTALPHYAFGRGAIAVIPLSLACAPWGLLAGSMAIDAQFTPLQAQGLSAIVFAGAAQLVAIGMVKGGASLISIVLTTLLLTSQHLLYGMHMRPTLSSLNTRWRMSLGFLLTDEFFALVNHYDRETFNRWYALGVGLTFYIIWNLFTLAGIVLGKSIPGLDQLGLEFSIAATFIALITPVVRDLPTVVCVAVSLLCSVWLSYLHWESAVVVSGVLGMSAGFACKRLGVGLK
;
A
#
# COMPACT_ATOMS: atom_id res chain seq x y z
N MET A 1 19.45 -15.69 -9.94
CA MET A 1 20.32 -15.34 -11.09
C MET A 1 20.77 -13.88 -10.95
N PRO A 2 21.90 -13.61 -10.28
CA PRO A 2 22.41 -12.25 -10.03
C PRO A 2 23.05 -11.58 -11.26
N THR A 3 23.11 -12.28 -12.40
CA THR A 3 23.91 -11.91 -13.58
C THR A 3 23.12 -11.32 -14.74
N ALA A 4 21.81 -11.08 -14.57
CA ALA A 4 21.02 -10.42 -15.61
C ALA A 4 21.49 -8.96 -15.80
N LEU A 5 21.62 -8.53 -17.06
CA LEU A 5 21.97 -7.16 -17.40
C LEU A 5 21.02 -6.16 -16.69
N PRO A 6 21.51 -5.00 -16.21
CA PRO A 6 20.71 -4.05 -15.42
C PRO A 6 19.36 -3.69 -16.04
N HIS A 7 19.32 -3.44 -17.34
CA HIS A 7 18.10 -3.08 -18.07
C HIS A 7 17.11 -4.24 -18.17
N TYR A 8 17.59 -5.49 -18.28
CA TYR A 8 16.72 -6.66 -18.33
C TYR A 8 16.07 -6.93 -16.97
N ALA A 9 16.84 -6.83 -15.88
CA ALA A 9 16.31 -6.96 -14.53
C ALA A 9 15.27 -5.87 -14.22
N PHE A 10 15.56 -4.63 -14.61
CA PHE A 10 14.63 -3.51 -14.50
C PHE A 10 13.33 -3.76 -15.29
N GLY A 11 13.44 -4.13 -16.57
CA GLY A 11 12.29 -4.41 -17.42
C GLY A 11 11.41 -5.54 -16.87
N ARG A 12 12.02 -6.58 -16.31
CA ARG A 12 11.28 -7.65 -15.61
C ARG A 12 10.51 -7.14 -14.39
N GLY A 13 11.12 -6.27 -13.59
CA GLY A 13 10.44 -5.65 -12.44
C GLY A 13 9.29 -4.75 -12.87
N ALA A 14 9.52 -3.94 -13.90
CA ALA A 14 8.51 -3.07 -14.49
C ALA A 14 7.30 -3.87 -14.99
N ILE A 15 7.52 -4.97 -15.72
CA ILE A 15 6.42 -5.82 -16.21
C ILE A 15 5.69 -6.52 -15.06
N ALA A 16 6.41 -6.98 -14.04
CA ALA A 16 5.83 -7.69 -12.91
C ALA A 16 4.83 -6.84 -12.11
N VAL A 17 5.06 -5.52 -12.02
CA VAL A 17 4.21 -4.64 -11.23
C VAL A 17 2.97 -4.14 -11.99
N ILE A 18 2.97 -4.13 -13.33
CA ILE A 18 1.87 -3.59 -14.16
C ILE A 18 0.48 -4.09 -13.73
N PRO A 19 0.24 -5.40 -13.51
CA PRO A 19 -1.09 -5.88 -13.12
C PRO A 19 -1.57 -5.26 -11.80
N LEU A 20 -0.67 -5.14 -10.82
CA LEU A 20 -0.96 -4.45 -9.56
C LEU A 20 -1.19 -2.96 -9.81
N SER A 21 -0.33 -2.29 -10.58
CA SER A 21 -0.49 -0.88 -10.95
C SER A 21 -1.85 -0.59 -11.59
N LEU A 22 -2.38 -1.50 -12.42
CA LEU A 22 -3.67 -1.34 -13.09
C LEU A 22 -4.86 -1.59 -12.15
N ALA A 23 -4.77 -2.60 -11.27
CA ALA A 23 -5.73 -2.74 -10.16
C ALA A 23 -5.78 -1.46 -9.31
N CYS A 24 -4.63 -0.80 -9.27
CA CYS A 24 -4.38 0.47 -8.64
C CYS A 24 -4.73 1.71 -9.50
N ALA A 25 -5.53 1.59 -10.56
CA ALA A 25 -6.01 2.75 -11.30
C ALA A 25 -7.12 3.55 -10.56
N PRO A 26 -8.20 2.92 -10.04
CA PRO A 26 -9.38 3.67 -9.59
C PRO A 26 -9.12 4.52 -8.36
N TRP A 27 -8.40 4.02 -7.36
CA TRP A 27 -7.95 4.80 -6.19
C TRP A 27 -6.95 5.93 -6.55
N GLY A 28 -6.14 5.80 -7.61
CA GLY A 28 -5.26 6.87 -8.09
C GLY A 28 -6.06 8.00 -8.74
N LEU A 29 -7.06 7.64 -9.55
CA LEU A 29 -8.04 8.60 -10.08
C LEU A 29 -8.78 9.31 -8.94
N LEU A 30 -9.22 8.54 -7.94
CA LEU A 30 -9.90 9.07 -6.75
C LEU A 30 -9.01 10.04 -5.97
N ALA A 31 -7.71 9.72 -5.80
CA ALA A 31 -6.77 10.60 -5.10
C ALA A 31 -6.64 11.96 -5.81
N GLY A 32 -6.59 11.95 -7.15
CA GLY A 32 -6.55 13.18 -7.93
C GLY A 32 -7.84 13.98 -7.86
N SER A 33 -9.00 13.32 -7.98
CA SER A 33 -10.30 14.01 -7.95
C SER A 33 -10.61 14.56 -6.56
N MET A 34 -10.39 13.77 -5.51
CA MET A 34 -10.62 14.20 -4.11
C MET A 34 -9.75 15.40 -3.73
N ALA A 35 -8.52 15.48 -4.25
CA ALA A 35 -7.66 16.64 -4.01
C ALA A 35 -8.27 17.92 -4.61
N ILE A 36 -8.85 17.83 -5.81
CA ILE A 36 -9.56 18.96 -6.43
C ILE A 36 -10.82 19.32 -5.63
N ASP A 37 -11.59 18.32 -5.19
CA ASP A 37 -12.77 18.56 -4.34
C ASP A 37 -12.41 19.21 -3.00
N ALA A 38 -11.25 18.86 -2.44
CA ALA A 38 -10.67 19.46 -1.24
C ALA A 38 -10.03 20.83 -1.48
N GLN A 39 -10.27 21.45 -2.64
CA GLN A 39 -9.82 22.80 -3.01
C GLN A 39 -8.30 22.94 -3.18
N PHE A 40 -7.57 21.85 -3.39
CA PHE A 40 -6.16 21.94 -3.76
C PHE A 40 -6.02 22.42 -5.21
N THR A 41 -4.97 23.19 -5.48
CA THR A 41 -4.58 23.47 -6.87
C THR A 41 -4.06 22.18 -7.55
N PRO A 42 -4.16 22.06 -8.88
CA PRO A 42 -3.64 20.89 -9.60
C PRO A 42 -2.17 20.58 -9.31
N LEU A 43 -1.36 21.62 -9.14
CA LEU A 43 0.06 21.48 -8.84
C LEU A 43 0.28 20.96 -7.41
N GLN A 44 -0.51 21.43 -6.45
CA GLN A 44 -0.46 20.90 -5.08
C GLN A 44 -0.97 19.46 -5.02
N ALA A 45 -2.05 19.14 -5.74
CA ALA A 45 -2.60 17.79 -5.81
C ALA A 45 -1.57 16.80 -6.39
N GLN A 46 -0.93 17.15 -7.50
CA GLN A 46 0.12 16.32 -8.09
C GLN A 46 1.36 16.25 -7.18
N GLY A 47 1.76 17.37 -6.59
CA GLY A 47 2.89 17.44 -5.67
C GLY A 47 2.68 16.57 -4.43
N LEU A 48 1.45 16.52 -3.91
CA LEU A 48 1.09 15.63 -2.80
C LEU A 48 1.29 14.17 -3.18
N SER A 49 0.83 13.75 -4.37
CA SER A 49 1.03 12.39 -4.88
C SER A 49 2.50 12.04 -5.13
N ALA A 50 3.28 13.01 -5.60
CA ALA A 50 4.71 12.83 -5.87
C ALA A 50 5.55 12.74 -4.59
N ILE A 51 5.16 13.42 -3.50
CA ILE A 51 5.92 13.46 -2.24
C ILE A 51 5.43 12.39 -1.27
N VAL A 52 4.10 12.27 -1.11
CA VAL A 52 3.45 11.31 -0.22
C VAL A 52 3.08 10.09 -1.04
N PHE A 53 4.09 9.28 -1.34
CA PHE A 53 3.91 8.05 -2.10
C PHE A 53 3.35 6.91 -1.22
N ALA A 54 2.12 7.10 -0.74
CA ALA A 54 1.39 6.13 0.07
C ALA A 54 -0.12 6.33 -0.17
N GLY A 55 -0.71 5.51 -1.05
CA GLY A 55 -2.05 5.76 -1.59
C GLY A 55 -3.16 5.89 -0.53
N ALA A 56 -3.23 4.94 0.40
CA ALA A 56 -4.22 4.98 1.49
C ALA A 56 -4.03 6.22 2.40
N ALA A 57 -2.78 6.54 2.74
CA ALA A 57 -2.46 7.70 3.56
C ALA A 57 -2.74 9.02 2.87
N GLN A 58 -2.50 9.10 1.56
CA GLN A 58 -2.82 10.27 0.75
C GLN A 58 -4.34 10.55 0.75
N LEU A 59 -5.17 9.53 0.54
CA LEU A 59 -6.63 9.67 0.55
C LEU A 59 -7.15 10.13 1.91
N VAL A 60 -6.67 9.51 2.99
CA VAL A 60 -7.02 9.90 4.37
C VAL A 60 -6.57 11.33 4.66
N ALA A 61 -5.36 11.70 4.29
CA ALA A 61 -4.84 13.05 4.48
C ALA A 61 -5.68 14.10 3.74
N ILE A 62 -6.05 13.85 2.47
CA ILE A 62 -6.93 14.73 1.71
C ILE A 62 -8.29 14.88 2.39
N GLY A 63 -8.90 13.77 2.84
CA GLY A 63 -10.17 13.78 3.55
C GLY A 63 -10.11 14.57 4.86
N MET A 64 -9.03 14.41 5.63
CA MET A 64 -8.81 15.15 6.88
C MET A 64 -8.61 16.65 6.63
N VAL A 65 -7.88 17.03 5.58
CA VAL A 65 -7.73 18.44 5.19
C VAL A 65 -9.09 19.02 4.81
N LYS A 66 -9.88 18.31 3.99
CA LYS A 66 -11.23 18.72 3.60
C LYS A 66 -12.16 18.90 4.82
N GLY A 67 -12.01 18.03 5.82
CA GLY A 67 -12.74 18.09 7.09
C GLY A 67 -12.24 19.14 8.08
N GLY A 68 -11.21 19.92 7.75
CA GLY A 68 -10.66 20.96 8.63
C GLY A 68 -9.84 20.42 9.81
N ALA A 69 -9.32 19.19 9.72
CA ALA A 69 -8.47 18.63 10.77
C ALA A 69 -7.17 19.44 10.95
N SER A 70 -6.62 19.43 12.17
CA SER A 70 -5.35 20.09 12.44
C SER A 70 -4.18 19.38 11.74
N LEU A 71 -3.14 20.14 11.37
CA LEU A 71 -1.93 19.58 10.76
C LEU A 71 -1.29 18.49 11.64
N ILE A 72 -1.30 18.67 12.96
CA ILE A 72 -0.77 17.69 13.92
C ILE A 72 -1.56 16.39 13.82
N SER A 73 -2.90 16.45 13.76
CA SER A 73 -3.74 15.27 13.60
C SER A 73 -3.47 14.55 12.30
N ILE A 74 -3.36 15.28 11.17
CA ILE A 74 -3.05 14.70 9.86
C ILE A 74 -1.70 13.97 9.89
N VAL A 75 -0.66 14.60 10.44
CA VAL A 75 0.68 14.01 10.55
C VAL A 75 0.67 12.76 11.43
N LEU A 76 0.02 12.81 12.60
CA LEU A 76 -0.08 11.68 13.52
C LEU A 76 -0.85 10.51 12.88
N THR A 77 -2.01 10.77 12.29
CA THR A 77 -2.80 9.74 11.60
C THR A 77 -2.02 9.14 10.45
N THR A 78 -1.35 9.95 9.64
CA THR A 78 -0.51 9.50 8.53
C THR A 78 0.64 8.61 9.03
N LEU A 79 1.33 9.02 10.10
CA LEU A 79 2.43 8.26 10.70
C LEU A 79 1.94 6.93 11.26
N LEU A 80 0.81 6.91 11.96
CA LEU A 80 0.22 5.70 12.50
C LEU A 80 -0.23 4.75 11.40
N LEU A 81 -0.90 5.27 10.37
CA LEU A 81 -1.38 4.49 9.23
C LEU A 81 -0.22 3.89 8.42
N THR A 82 0.85 4.65 8.23
CA THR A 82 2.03 4.22 7.44
C THR A 82 3.06 3.45 8.24
N SER A 83 2.87 3.28 9.56
CA SER A 83 3.82 2.60 10.45
C SER A 83 4.23 1.19 9.99
N GLN A 84 3.39 0.50 9.21
CA GLN A 84 3.73 -0.79 8.58
C GLN A 84 4.97 -0.73 7.69
N HIS A 85 5.26 0.41 7.05
CA HIS A 85 6.46 0.60 6.24
C HIS A 85 7.75 0.51 7.07
N LEU A 86 7.69 0.85 8.37
CA LEU A 86 8.82 0.64 9.29
C LEU A 86 9.09 -0.86 9.48
N LEU A 87 8.03 -1.66 9.63
CA LEU A 87 8.15 -3.12 9.76
C LEU A 87 8.72 -3.74 8.48
N TYR A 88 8.23 -3.31 7.31
CA TYR A 88 8.78 -3.73 6.01
C TYR A 88 10.27 -3.36 5.87
N GLY A 89 10.64 -2.14 6.25
CA GLY A 89 12.03 -1.68 6.24
C GLY A 89 12.93 -2.51 7.16
N MET A 90 12.43 -2.89 8.35
CA MET A 90 13.15 -3.80 9.25
C MET A 90 13.30 -5.21 8.66
N HIS A 91 12.24 -5.74 8.06
CA HIS A 91 12.26 -7.06 7.40
C HIS A 91 13.24 -7.11 6.23
N MET A 92 13.27 -6.07 5.39
CA MET A 92 14.17 -6.00 4.23
C MET A 92 15.60 -5.59 4.57
N ARG A 93 15.88 -5.21 5.83
CA ARG A 93 17.21 -4.74 6.27
C ARG A 93 18.34 -5.74 5.96
N PRO A 94 18.23 -7.07 6.21
CA PRO A 94 19.31 -8.01 5.92
C PRO A 94 19.69 -8.02 4.43
N THR A 95 18.70 -7.88 3.56
CA THR A 95 18.87 -7.84 2.10
C THR A 95 19.43 -6.50 1.61
N LEU A 96 18.89 -5.38 2.08
CA LEU A 96 19.21 -4.03 1.61
C LEU A 96 20.46 -3.41 2.28
N SER A 97 20.86 -3.87 3.46
CA SER A 97 21.97 -3.29 4.24
C SER A 97 23.32 -3.30 3.52
N SER A 98 23.50 -4.23 2.57
CA SER A 98 24.71 -4.33 1.74
C SER A 98 24.82 -3.28 0.63
N LEU A 99 23.73 -2.54 0.36
CA LEU A 99 23.69 -1.50 -0.66
C LEU A 99 24.18 -0.16 -0.12
N ASN A 100 24.66 0.70 -1.03
CA ASN A 100 25.03 2.07 -0.68
C ASN A 100 23.83 2.90 -0.22
N THR A 101 24.09 4.01 0.48
CA THR A 101 23.04 4.87 1.04
C THR A 101 22.07 5.40 -0.02
N ARG A 102 22.54 5.72 -1.22
CA ARG A 102 21.67 6.22 -2.31
C ARG A 102 20.62 5.18 -2.70
N TRP A 103 21.03 3.93 -2.92
CA TRP A 103 20.12 2.83 -3.22
C TRP A 103 19.12 2.58 -2.10
N ARG A 104 19.59 2.63 -0.84
CA ARG A 104 18.73 2.43 0.33
C ARG A 104 17.66 3.52 0.44
N MET A 105 18.02 4.78 0.20
CA MET A 105 17.08 5.90 0.23
C MET A 105 16.09 5.83 -0.94
N SER A 106 16.56 5.54 -2.16
CA SER A 106 15.67 5.44 -3.33
C SER A 106 14.68 4.29 -3.19
N LEU A 107 15.14 3.09 -2.81
CA LEU A 107 14.25 1.94 -2.60
C LEU A 107 13.36 2.12 -1.36
N GLY A 108 13.83 2.83 -0.34
CA GLY A 108 13.02 3.19 0.83
C GLY A 108 11.91 4.16 0.50
N PHE A 109 12.15 5.14 -0.39
CA PHE A 109 11.11 6.04 -0.89
C PHE A 109 10.06 5.31 -1.73
N LEU A 110 10.50 4.34 -2.55
CA LEU A 110 9.62 3.54 -3.41
C LEU A 110 8.95 2.36 -2.68
N LEU A 111 9.15 2.24 -1.36
CA LEU A 111 8.61 1.16 -0.57
C LEU A 111 7.10 1.37 -0.38
N THR A 112 6.32 0.53 -1.04
CA THR A 112 4.86 0.40 -0.87
C THR A 112 4.49 -1.04 -0.55
N ASP A 113 3.22 -1.29 -0.26
CA ASP A 113 2.70 -2.64 -0.02
C ASP A 113 2.93 -3.56 -1.24
N GLU A 114 2.72 -3.06 -2.45
CA GLU A 114 2.92 -3.77 -3.71
C GLU A 114 4.39 -4.03 -3.99
N PHE A 115 5.24 -3.03 -3.74
CA PHE A 115 6.69 -3.21 -3.83
C PHE A 115 7.15 -4.31 -2.87
N PHE A 116 6.69 -4.26 -1.62
CA PHE A 116 7.05 -5.25 -0.62
C PHE A 116 6.54 -6.64 -1.02
N ALA A 117 5.29 -6.76 -1.46
CA ALA A 117 4.70 -8.02 -1.91
C ALA A 117 5.52 -8.71 -3.01
N LEU A 118 6.05 -7.94 -3.97
CA LEU A 118 6.83 -8.46 -5.10
C LEU A 118 8.33 -8.66 -4.82
N VAL A 119 8.85 -8.09 -3.73
CA VAL A 119 10.30 -8.07 -3.49
C VAL A 119 10.70 -8.84 -2.22
N ASN A 120 9.81 -8.97 -1.22
CA ASN A 120 10.22 -9.52 0.08
C ASN A 120 10.65 -11.00 0.06
N HIS A 121 10.24 -11.77 -0.95
CA HIS A 121 10.61 -13.17 -1.10
C HIS A 121 12.05 -13.40 -1.60
N TYR A 122 12.81 -12.34 -1.88
CA TYR A 122 14.21 -12.45 -2.29
C TYR A 122 15.16 -12.28 -1.10
N ASP A 123 15.95 -13.33 -0.85
CA ASP A 123 17.07 -13.28 0.08
C ASP A 123 18.25 -12.46 -0.48
N ARG A 124 19.20 -12.12 0.39
CA ARG A 124 20.39 -11.33 0.05
C ARG A 124 21.15 -11.80 -1.21
N GLU A 125 21.24 -13.11 -1.43
CA GLU A 125 21.97 -13.68 -2.58
C GLU A 125 21.19 -13.60 -3.89
N THR A 126 19.85 -13.59 -3.82
CA THR A 126 18.97 -13.62 -4.98
C THR A 126 18.42 -12.24 -5.34
N PHE A 127 18.49 -11.30 -4.39
CA PHE A 127 18.01 -9.95 -4.54
C PHE A 127 18.72 -9.19 -5.66
N ASN A 128 17.93 -8.61 -6.56
CA ASN A 128 18.41 -7.75 -7.63
C ASN A 128 17.87 -6.33 -7.45
N ARG A 129 18.75 -5.38 -7.13
CA ARG A 129 18.39 -3.97 -6.92
C ARG A 129 17.73 -3.31 -8.14
N TRP A 130 18.08 -3.73 -9.35
CA TRP A 130 17.49 -3.19 -10.59
C TRP A 130 16.08 -3.72 -10.83
N TYR A 131 15.82 -4.98 -10.47
CA TYR A 131 14.46 -5.51 -10.45
C TYR A 131 13.59 -4.74 -9.46
N ALA A 132 14.08 -4.56 -8.21
CA ALA A 132 13.38 -3.79 -7.20
C ALA A 132 13.11 -2.35 -7.68
N LEU A 133 14.11 -1.68 -8.28
CA LEU A 133 13.92 -0.35 -8.86
C LEU A 133 12.87 -0.34 -9.97
N GLY A 134 12.86 -1.36 -10.83
CA GLY A 134 11.85 -1.51 -11.89
C GLY A 134 10.44 -1.60 -11.32
N VAL A 135 10.24 -2.43 -10.28
CA VAL A 135 8.95 -2.52 -9.58
C VAL A 135 8.54 -1.16 -9.02
N GLY A 136 9.38 -0.55 -8.18
CA GLY A 136 9.02 0.68 -7.47
C GLY A 136 8.84 1.88 -8.40
N LEU A 137 9.77 2.09 -9.33
CA LEU A 137 9.75 3.26 -10.19
C LEU A 137 8.60 3.20 -11.21
N THR A 138 8.32 2.02 -11.78
CA THR A 138 7.18 1.84 -12.68
C THR A 138 5.86 2.05 -11.94
N PHE A 139 5.73 1.53 -10.72
CA PHE A 139 4.55 1.77 -9.90
C PHE A 139 4.37 3.26 -9.57
N TYR A 140 5.45 3.95 -9.17
CA TYR A 140 5.45 5.38 -8.90
C TYR A 140 5.01 6.23 -10.10
N ILE A 141 5.53 5.93 -11.29
CA ILE A 141 5.16 6.65 -12.51
C ILE A 141 3.68 6.41 -12.83
N ILE A 142 3.21 5.17 -12.81
CA ILE A 142 1.82 4.83 -13.13
C ILE A 142 0.86 5.47 -12.12
N TRP A 143 1.18 5.43 -10.82
CA TRP A 143 0.40 6.09 -9.77
C TRP A 143 0.26 7.59 -10.02
N ASN A 144 1.35 8.27 -10.35
CA ASN A 144 1.33 9.70 -10.66
C ASN A 144 0.52 10.00 -11.93
N LEU A 145 0.57 9.14 -12.94
CA LEU A 145 -0.24 9.29 -14.15
C LEU A 145 -1.73 9.14 -13.87
N PHE A 146 -2.14 8.17 -13.04
CA PHE A 146 -3.53 8.02 -12.63
C PHE A 146 -3.98 9.18 -11.73
N THR A 147 -3.11 9.67 -10.84
CA THR A 147 -3.41 10.87 -10.05
C THR A 147 -3.63 12.08 -10.97
N LEU A 148 -2.78 12.26 -11.98
CA LEU A 148 -2.92 13.34 -12.96
C LEU A 148 -4.24 13.22 -13.75
N ALA A 149 -4.57 12.01 -14.21
CA ALA A 149 -5.84 11.75 -14.86
C ALA A 149 -7.03 12.06 -13.92
N GLY A 150 -6.93 11.68 -12.64
CA GLY A 150 -7.90 12.02 -11.60
C GLY A 150 -8.07 13.52 -11.39
N ILE A 151 -6.97 14.28 -11.40
CA ILE A 151 -6.99 15.75 -11.31
C ILE A 151 -7.72 16.37 -12.51
N VAL A 152 -7.48 15.86 -13.73
CA VAL A 152 -8.16 16.35 -14.94
C VAL A 152 -9.64 15.99 -14.93
N LEU A 153 -9.98 14.75 -14.55
CA LEU A 153 -11.35 14.27 -14.48
C LEU A 153 -12.14 14.95 -13.36
N GLY A 154 -11.55 15.18 -12.19
CA GLY A 154 -12.20 15.86 -11.06
C GLY A 154 -12.59 17.30 -11.36
N LYS A 155 -11.95 17.96 -12.34
CA LYS A 155 -12.39 19.28 -12.83
C LYS A 155 -13.61 19.21 -13.75
N SER A 156 -13.76 18.10 -14.47
CA SER A 156 -14.74 17.96 -15.56
C SER A 156 -16.00 17.19 -15.15
N ILE A 157 -15.86 16.27 -14.19
CA ILE A 157 -16.92 15.37 -13.73
C ILE A 157 -17.08 15.57 -12.22
N PRO A 158 -18.14 16.27 -11.78
CA PRO A 158 -18.47 16.40 -10.36
C PRO A 158 -18.87 15.03 -9.76
N GLY A 159 -18.42 14.74 -8.55
CA GLY A 159 -18.87 13.55 -7.80
C GLY A 159 -18.19 12.23 -8.17
N LEU A 160 -16.93 12.26 -8.62
CA LEU A 160 -16.16 11.03 -8.88
C LEU A 160 -16.04 10.12 -7.65
N ASP A 161 -16.05 10.70 -6.45
CA ASP A 161 -16.05 10.00 -5.17
C ASP A 161 -17.29 9.11 -4.99
N GLN A 162 -18.42 9.48 -5.59
CA GLN A 162 -19.68 8.72 -5.49
C GLN A 162 -19.75 7.51 -6.42
N LEU A 163 -18.78 7.34 -7.32
CA LEU A 163 -18.73 6.20 -8.24
C LEU A 163 -18.25 4.90 -7.56
N GLY A 164 -18.01 4.92 -6.25
CA GLY A 164 -17.54 3.75 -5.49
C GLY A 164 -16.11 3.35 -5.83
N LEU A 165 -15.29 4.27 -6.34
CA LEU A 165 -13.88 4.00 -6.68
C LEU A 165 -13.07 3.56 -5.45
N GLU A 166 -13.51 3.92 -4.25
CA GLU A 166 -12.95 3.47 -2.97
C GLU A 166 -13.00 1.95 -2.78
N PHE A 167 -13.95 1.25 -3.40
CA PHE A 167 -14.03 -0.21 -3.36
C PHE A 167 -12.79 -0.87 -4.00
N SER A 168 -12.12 -0.18 -4.93
CA SER A 168 -10.89 -0.69 -5.55
C SER A 168 -9.77 -0.93 -4.53
N ILE A 169 -9.74 -0.17 -3.44
CA ILE A 169 -8.76 -0.35 -2.35
C ILE A 169 -8.99 -1.72 -1.71
N ALA A 170 -10.23 -2.01 -1.30
CA ALA A 170 -10.59 -3.29 -0.71
C ALA A 170 -10.35 -4.45 -1.69
N ALA A 171 -10.72 -4.29 -2.96
CA ALA A 171 -10.52 -5.30 -4.00
C ALA A 171 -9.04 -5.63 -4.22
N THR A 172 -8.16 -4.63 -4.26
CA THR A 172 -6.71 -4.82 -4.41
C THR A 172 -6.11 -5.56 -3.21
N PHE A 173 -6.48 -5.19 -1.98
CA PHE A 173 -6.00 -5.90 -0.79
C PHE A 173 -6.52 -7.34 -0.73
N ILE A 174 -7.77 -7.59 -1.11
CA ILE A 174 -8.30 -8.95 -1.23
C ILE A 174 -7.49 -9.74 -2.26
N ALA A 175 -7.21 -9.17 -3.42
CA ALA A 175 -6.41 -9.83 -4.46
C ALA A 175 -4.97 -10.13 -4.02
N LEU A 176 -4.36 -9.25 -3.22
CA LEU A 176 -3.02 -9.44 -2.65
C LEU A 176 -3.00 -10.52 -1.55
N ILE A 177 -4.01 -10.57 -0.69
CA ILE A 177 -4.07 -11.48 0.45
C ILE A 177 -4.51 -12.89 0.01
N THR A 178 -5.45 -13.00 -0.94
CA THR A 178 -5.99 -14.27 -1.43
C THR A 178 -4.92 -15.34 -1.72
N PRO A 179 -3.83 -15.06 -2.47
CA PRO A 179 -2.80 -16.08 -2.75
C PRO A 179 -1.95 -16.46 -1.53
N VAL A 180 -1.98 -15.69 -0.44
CA VAL A 180 -1.26 -15.94 0.81
C VAL A 180 -2.07 -16.82 1.76
N VAL A 181 -3.41 -16.77 1.68
CA VAL A 181 -4.31 -17.60 2.50
C VAL A 181 -4.31 -19.05 1.99
N ARG A 182 -3.34 -19.84 2.44
CA ARG A 182 -3.16 -21.24 2.00
C ARG A 182 -3.35 -22.28 3.10
N ASP A 183 -3.33 -21.86 4.36
CA ASP A 183 -3.37 -22.74 5.52
C ASP A 183 -4.46 -22.31 6.50
N LEU A 184 -4.93 -23.28 7.31
CA LEU A 184 -6.00 -23.06 8.27
C LEU A 184 -5.68 -21.96 9.31
N PRO A 185 -4.47 -21.88 9.89
CA PRO A 185 -4.10 -20.75 10.74
C PRO A 185 -4.26 -19.38 10.07
N THR A 186 -3.84 -19.24 8.81
CA THR A 186 -4.00 -18.00 8.06
C THR A 186 -5.48 -17.69 7.78
N VAL A 187 -6.31 -18.70 7.47
CA VAL A 187 -7.76 -18.54 7.32
C VAL A 187 -8.40 -18.05 8.62
N VAL A 188 -8.04 -18.66 9.76
CA VAL A 188 -8.53 -18.25 11.09
C VAL A 188 -8.13 -16.82 11.41
N CYS A 189 -6.88 -16.44 11.12
CA CYS A 189 -6.39 -15.08 11.29
C CYS A 189 -7.24 -14.07 10.50
N VAL A 190 -7.49 -14.35 9.21
CA VAL A 190 -8.28 -13.47 8.33
C VAL A 190 -9.73 -13.39 8.79
N ALA A 191 -10.35 -14.52 9.12
CA ALA A 191 -11.75 -14.57 9.56
C ALA A 191 -11.97 -13.79 10.86
N VAL A 192 -11.10 -13.97 11.86
CA VAL A 192 -11.18 -13.24 13.14
C VAL A 192 -10.94 -11.75 12.93
N SER A 193 -9.93 -11.37 12.13
CA SER A 193 -9.67 -9.96 11.81
C SER A 193 -10.87 -9.30 11.13
N LEU A 194 -11.48 -9.98 10.15
CA LEU A 194 -12.64 -9.48 9.42
C LEU A 194 -13.85 -9.26 10.34
N LEU A 195 -14.21 -10.30 11.13
CA LEU A 195 -15.37 -10.24 12.02
C LEU A 195 -15.18 -9.19 13.11
N CYS A 196 -14.00 -9.13 13.73
CA CYS A 196 -13.68 -8.11 14.73
C CYS A 196 -13.68 -6.70 14.12
N SER A 197 -13.14 -6.53 12.92
CA SER A 197 -13.11 -5.22 12.24
C SER A 197 -14.52 -4.71 11.98
N VAL A 198 -15.42 -5.54 11.44
CA VAL A 198 -16.82 -5.18 11.17
C VAL A 198 -17.55 -4.85 12.48
N TRP A 199 -17.40 -5.70 13.50
CA TRP A 199 -18.06 -5.51 14.80
C TRP A 199 -17.60 -4.23 15.50
N LEU A 200 -16.29 -4.00 15.58
CA LEU A 200 -15.73 -2.81 16.24
C LEU A 200 -16.02 -1.52 15.46
N SER A 201 -16.04 -1.59 14.13
CA SER A 201 -16.44 -0.46 13.29
C SER A 201 -17.91 -0.11 13.48
N TYR A 202 -18.79 -1.11 13.64
CA TYR A 202 -20.19 -0.89 14.00
C TYR A 202 -20.33 -0.16 15.35
N LEU A 203 -19.45 -0.46 16.30
CA LEU A 203 -19.38 0.22 17.60
C LEU A 203 -18.66 1.60 17.56
N HIS A 204 -18.27 2.07 16.36
CA HIS A 204 -17.60 3.36 16.14
C HIS A 204 -16.30 3.51 16.95
N TRP A 205 -15.58 2.40 17.16
CA TRP A 205 -14.26 2.43 17.80
C TRP A 205 -13.18 2.87 16.79
N GLU A 206 -12.50 3.99 17.07
CA GLU A 206 -11.45 4.53 16.21
C GLU A 206 -10.26 3.57 16.02
N SER A 207 -10.01 2.69 16.99
CA SER A 207 -8.93 1.69 16.96
C SER A 207 -9.36 0.33 16.41
N ALA A 208 -10.53 0.21 15.78
CA ALA A 208 -11.09 -1.05 15.29
C ALA A 208 -10.11 -1.85 14.43
N VAL A 209 -9.40 -1.20 13.51
CA VAL A 209 -8.45 -1.83 12.59
C VAL A 209 -7.24 -2.42 13.33
N VAL A 210 -6.68 -1.68 14.30
CA VAL A 210 -5.51 -2.15 15.06
C VAL A 210 -5.88 -3.32 15.96
N VAL A 211 -7.00 -3.20 16.69
CA VAL A 211 -7.46 -4.23 17.63
C VAL A 211 -7.82 -5.51 16.88
N SER A 212 -8.55 -5.40 15.77
CA SER A 212 -8.93 -6.56 14.95
C SER A 212 -7.71 -7.28 14.37
N GLY A 213 -6.69 -6.55 13.90
CA GLY A 213 -5.44 -7.15 13.43
C GLY A 213 -4.70 -7.92 14.52
N VAL A 214 -4.59 -7.35 15.73
CA VAL A 214 -3.93 -8.03 16.88
C VAL A 214 -4.69 -9.29 17.30
N LEU A 215 -6.02 -9.21 17.38
CA LEU A 215 -6.87 -10.36 17.71
C LEU A 215 -6.76 -11.46 16.65
N GLY A 216 -6.77 -11.09 15.37
CA GLY A 216 -6.59 -12.02 14.26
C GLY A 216 -5.24 -12.73 14.30
N MET A 217 -4.14 -11.98 14.42
CA MET A 217 -2.80 -12.55 14.54
C MET A 217 -2.68 -13.50 15.73
N SER A 218 -3.27 -13.13 16.87
CA SER A 218 -3.27 -13.95 18.09
C SER A 218 -4.04 -15.26 17.89
N ALA A 219 -5.21 -15.20 17.24
CA ALA A 219 -6.02 -16.37 16.93
C ALA A 219 -5.34 -17.31 15.92
N GLY A 220 -4.76 -16.76 14.86
CA GLY A 220 -3.96 -17.54 13.90
C GLY A 220 -2.76 -18.22 14.54
N PHE A 221 -2.02 -17.49 15.40
CA PHE A 221 -0.90 -18.05 16.15
C PHE A 221 -1.33 -19.17 17.10
N ALA A 222 -2.44 -18.99 17.83
CA ALA A 222 -2.99 -20.02 18.70
C ALA A 222 -3.42 -21.27 17.91
N CYS A 223 -4.09 -21.09 16.78
CA CYS A 223 -4.49 -22.18 15.88
C CYS A 223 -3.27 -22.99 15.40
N LYS A 224 -2.22 -22.31 14.94
CA LYS A 224 -0.95 -22.93 14.54
C LYS A 224 -0.30 -23.71 15.68
N ARG A 225 -0.31 -23.15 16.89
CA ARG A 225 0.30 -23.76 18.09
C ARG A 225 -0.47 -25.00 18.57
N LEU A 226 -1.78 -25.04 18.39
CA LEU A 226 -2.64 -26.16 18.77
C LEU A 226 -2.59 -27.33 17.75
N GLY A 227 -1.84 -27.20 16.65
CA GLY A 227 -1.73 -28.25 15.62
C GLY A 227 -3.02 -28.49 14.83
N VAL A 228 -4.01 -27.60 14.98
CA VAL A 228 -5.28 -27.67 14.26
C VAL A 228 -5.01 -27.25 12.80
N GLY A 229 -4.88 -28.23 11.91
CA GLY A 229 -4.63 -27.99 10.47
C GLY A 229 -3.39 -28.66 9.88
N LEU A 230 -2.64 -29.48 10.63
CA LEU A 230 -1.64 -30.38 10.04
C LEU A 230 -2.30 -31.67 9.54
N LYS A 231 -2.87 -31.62 8.34
CA LYS A 231 -3.04 -32.77 7.44
C LYS A 231 -2.65 -32.35 6.03
#